data_AF-A0A940HHR3-F1
#
_entry.id   AF-A0A940HHR3-F1
#
_cell.length_a   1.000
_cell.length_b   1.000
_cell.length_c   1.000
_cell.angle_alpha   90.00
_cell.angle_beta   90.00
_cell.angle_gamma   90.00
#
_symmetry.space_group_name_H-M   'P 1'
#
loop_
_entity.id
_entity.type
_entity.pdbx_description
1 polymer ?
#
loop_
_entity_poly.entity_id
_entity_poly.type
_entity_poly.pdbx_seq_one_letter_code
_entity_poly.pdbx_strand_id
1 'polypeptide(L)'
;MADWIPDVLGEEFEQLTLDLGEDDEGPVVATLVRALPRPIGWWDRLLGRTRPLDDVDVLYVHGWSDYFFQKRLARFWTARGARFFALDLRKYGRSLRTGQTPGFITDLATYDED
;
A
#
# COMPACT_ATOMS: atom_id res chain seq x y z
N MET A 1 14.43 -9.38 6.48
CA MET A 1 13.68 -8.12 6.51
C MET A 1 13.06 -7.96 5.15
N ALA A 2 11.77 -7.63 5.07
CA ALA A 2 11.13 -7.39 3.79
C ALA A 2 11.62 -6.06 3.21
N ASP A 3 11.96 -6.06 1.91
CA ASP A 3 12.51 -4.90 1.21
C ASP A 3 11.46 -4.28 0.30
N TRP A 4 11.52 -2.96 0.16
CA TRP A 4 10.72 -2.23 -0.82
C TRP A 4 11.28 -2.48 -2.22
N ILE A 5 10.42 -2.93 -3.13
CA ILE A 5 10.75 -3.18 -4.54
C ILE A 5 9.85 -2.35 -5.46
N PRO A 6 10.25 -2.09 -6.71
CA PRO A 6 9.39 -1.42 -7.68
C PRO A 6 8.04 -2.12 -7.85
N ASP A 7 6.96 -1.34 -7.98
CA ASP A 7 5.62 -1.86 -8.22
C ASP A 7 5.24 -1.85 -9.71
N VAL A 8 4.28 -2.71 -10.09
CA VAL A 8 3.74 -2.78 -11.46
C VAL A 8 3.05 -1.48 -11.90
N LEU A 9 2.67 -0.61 -10.95
CA LEU A 9 2.11 0.71 -11.21
C LEU A 9 3.15 1.73 -11.70
N GLY A 10 4.43 1.36 -11.80
CA GLY A 10 5.48 2.17 -12.40
C GLY A 10 6.32 2.94 -11.38
N GLU A 11 7.25 3.77 -11.88
CA GLU A 11 8.41 4.30 -11.13
C GLU A 11 8.11 5.10 -9.87
N GLU A 12 6.90 5.63 -9.72
CA GLU A 12 6.48 6.39 -8.54
C GLU A 12 5.95 5.52 -7.39
N PHE A 13 5.82 4.21 -7.62
CA PHE A 13 5.29 3.24 -6.66
C PHE A 13 6.31 2.16 -6.33
N GLU A 14 6.34 1.80 -5.06
CA GLU A 14 7.06 0.65 -4.54
C GLU A 14 6.10 -0.23 -3.77
N GLN A 15 6.42 -1.52 -3.64
CA GLN A 15 5.64 -2.49 -2.88
C GLN A 15 6.53 -3.23 -1.88
N LEU A 16 5.89 -3.70 -0.82
CA LEU A 16 6.48 -4.50 0.24
C LEU A 16 5.55 -5.69 0.52
N THR A 17 6.07 -6.90 0.37
CA THR A 17 5.33 -8.12 0.73
C THR A 17 5.47 -8.38 2.23
N LEU A 18 4.35 -8.56 2.91
CA LEU A 18 4.23 -8.93 4.31
C LEU A 18 3.83 -10.40 4.38
N ASP A 19 4.68 -11.22 5.00
CA ASP A 19 4.39 -12.63 5.24
C ASP A 19 3.35 -12.76 6.35
N LEU A 20 2.26 -13.48 6.09
CA LEU A 20 1.17 -13.75 7.04
C LEU A 20 1.08 -15.25 7.40
N GLY A 21 2.10 -16.04 7.07
CA GLY A 21 2.13 -17.48 7.31
C GLY A 21 1.38 -18.26 6.24
N GLU A 22 0.60 -19.26 6.66
CA GLU A 22 -0.10 -20.19 5.76
C GLU A 22 -1.54 -20.45 6.24
N ASP A 23 -2.44 -20.77 5.30
CA ASP A 23 -3.77 -21.31 5.60
C ASP A 23 -4.02 -22.62 4.82
N ASP A 24 -5.27 -23.09 4.80
CA ASP A 24 -5.67 -24.32 4.11
C ASP A 24 -5.38 -24.31 2.58
N GLU A 25 -5.15 -23.13 1.98
CA GLU A 25 -4.78 -22.95 0.58
C GLU A 25 -3.28 -22.58 0.40
N GLY A 26 -2.47 -22.75 1.45
CA GLY A 26 -1.02 -22.55 1.43
C GLY A 26 -0.57 -21.15 1.88
N PRO A 27 0.61 -20.68 1.43
CA PRO A 27 1.19 -19.41 1.90
C PRO A 27 0.32 -18.19 1.65
N VAL A 28 0.19 -17.34 2.67
CA VAL A 28 -0.63 -16.14 2.68
C VAL A 28 0.25 -14.93 2.89
N VAL A 29 -0.01 -13.86 2.15
CA VAL A 29 0.70 -12.59 2.31
C VAL A 29 -0.28 -11.41 2.28
N ALA A 30 0.18 -10.26 2.74
CA ALA A 30 -0.35 -8.95 2.36
C ALA A 30 0.68 -8.19 1.53
N THR A 31 0.25 -7.20 0.76
CA THR A 31 1.17 -6.35 -0.02
C THR A 31 0.87 -4.90 0.28
N LEU A 32 1.85 -4.19 0.84
CA LEU A 32 1.77 -2.76 1.05
C LEU A 32 2.38 -2.04 -0.14
N VAL A 33 1.60 -1.25 -0.85
CA VAL A 33 2.07 -0.35 -1.93
C VAL A 33 2.26 1.04 -1.33
N ARG A 34 3.33 1.74 -1.70
CA ARG A 34 3.55 3.14 -1.29
C ARG A 34 3.79 4.06 -2.48
N ALA A 35 3.42 5.33 -2.29
CA ALA A 35 3.87 6.46 -3.09
C ALA A 35 4.26 7.60 -2.16
N LEU A 36 5.47 8.12 -2.33
CA LEU A 36 6.00 9.16 -1.45
C LEU A 36 5.92 10.55 -2.10
N PRO A 37 5.69 11.61 -1.31
CA PRO A 37 5.70 12.98 -1.82
C PRO A 37 7.10 13.32 -2.34
N ARG A 38 7.17 14.07 -3.45
CA ARG A 38 8.47 14.57 -3.93
C ARG A 38 9.06 15.52 -2.89
N PRO A 39 10.36 15.40 -2.57
CA PRO A 39 11.03 16.33 -1.65
C PRO A 39 10.83 17.78 -2.10
N ILE A 40 10.54 18.66 -1.15
CA ILE A 40 10.52 20.10 -1.39
C ILE A 40 11.94 20.62 -1.63
N GLY A 41 12.08 21.58 -2.56
CA GLY A 41 13.35 22.19 -2.88
C GLY A 41 13.94 22.93 -1.67
N TRP A 42 15.26 23.04 -1.62
CA TRP A 42 15.97 23.69 -0.53
C TRP A 42 15.55 25.15 -0.31
N TRP A 43 15.26 25.88 -1.38
CA TRP A 43 14.76 27.26 -1.32
C TRP A 43 13.37 27.34 -0.68
N ASP A 44 12.46 26.42 -1.02
CA ASP A 44 11.12 26.38 -0.44
C ASP A 44 11.19 26.09 1.07
N ARG A 45 12.11 25.21 1.50
CA ARG A 45 12.40 25.01 2.93
C ARG A 45 12.91 26.26 3.61
N LEU A 46 13.86 26.97 2.99
CA LEU A 46 14.41 28.21 3.56
C LEU A 46 13.34 29.31 3.70
N LEU A 47 12.40 29.36 2.76
CA LEU A 47 11.25 30.26 2.79
C LEU A 47 10.12 29.80 3.74
N GLY A 48 10.33 28.69 4.49
CA GLY A 48 9.34 28.15 5.42
C GLY A 48 8.07 27.63 4.74
N ARG A 49 8.13 27.26 3.45
CA ARG A 49 6.98 26.70 2.73
C ARG A 49 6.76 25.26 3.15
N THR A 50 5.57 24.99 3.68
CA THR A 50 5.08 23.65 3.99
C THR A 50 3.92 23.29 3.09
N ARG A 51 3.68 21.99 2.91
CA ARG A 51 2.45 21.47 2.29
C ARG A 51 1.45 21.12 3.38
N PRO A 52 0.14 21.22 3.10
CA PRO A 52 -0.89 21.11 4.13
C PRO A 52 -0.96 19.74 4.82
N LEU A 53 -0.40 18.69 4.21
CA LEU A 53 -0.39 17.33 4.72
C LEU A 53 1.04 16.79 4.87
N ASP A 54 2.02 17.67 5.06
CA ASP A 54 3.36 17.23 5.49
C ASP A 54 3.22 16.46 6.82
N ASP A 55 3.99 15.37 6.97
CA ASP A 55 3.95 14.42 8.09
C ASP A 55 2.65 13.63 8.28
N VAL A 56 1.75 13.62 7.28
CA VAL A 56 0.55 12.77 7.29
C VAL A 56 0.78 11.47 6.53
N ASP A 57 0.37 10.35 7.14
CA ASP A 57 0.27 9.04 6.49
C ASP A 57 -1.19 8.75 6.11
N VAL A 58 -1.38 8.27 4.89
CA VAL A 58 -2.69 7.82 4.39
C VAL A 58 -2.59 6.34 4.09
N LEU A 59 -3.47 5.53 4.68
CA LEU A 59 -3.63 4.12 4.35
C LEU A 59 -4.96 3.90 3.61
N TYR A 60 -4.88 3.45 2.38
CA TYR A 60 -6.02 2.99 1.60
C TYR A 60 -6.24 1.50 1.79
N VAL A 61 -7.44 1.12 2.22
CA VAL A 61 -7.89 -0.27 2.30
C VAL A 61 -8.99 -0.46 1.26
N HIS A 62 -8.81 -1.42 0.36
CA HIS A 62 -9.75 -1.67 -0.72
C HIS A 62 -11.04 -2.37 -0.22
N GLY A 63 -12.09 -2.31 -1.04
CA GLY A 63 -13.33 -3.06 -0.80
C GLY A 63 -13.28 -4.50 -1.32
N TRP A 64 -14.38 -5.23 -1.18
CA TRP A 64 -14.46 -6.68 -1.42
C TRP A 64 -14.07 -7.15 -2.84
N SER A 65 -14.31 -6.37 -3.90
CA SER A 65 -14.02 -6.79 -5.29
C SER A 65 -12.85 -6.04 -5.92
N ASP A 66 -12.00 -5.43 -5.11
CA ASP A 66 -10.99 -4.48 -5.59
C ASP A 66 -9.59 -4.79 -5.04
N TYR A 67 -8.61 -4.06 -5.57
CA TYR A 67 -7.26 -3.91 -5.04
C TYR A 67 -6.74 -2.53 -5.47
N PHE A 68 -5.60 -2.07 -4.94
CA PHE A 68 -5.16 -0.73 -5.30
C PHE A 68 -4.57 -0.67 -6.73
N PHE A 69 -5.21 0.12 -7.59
CA PHE A 69 -4.72 0.48 -8.92
C PHE A 69 -4.88 1.99 -9.26
N GLN A 70 -5.50 2.77 -8.37
CA GLN A 70 -5.92 4.14 -8.68
C GLN A 70 -4.78 5.16 -8.49
N LYS A 71 -3.82 5.20 -9.42
CA LYS A 71 -2.64 6.09 -9.35
C LYS A 71 -2.98 7.56 -9.08
N ARG A 72 -4.08 8.06 -9.65
CA ARG A 72 -4.55 9.45 -9.45
C ARG A 72 -4.91 9.76 -7.99
N LEU A 73 -5.43 8.78 -7.25
CA LEU A 73 -5.76 8.94 -5.82
C LEU A 73 -4.49 9.12 -4.99
N ALA A 74 -3.49 8.25 -5.19
CA ALA A 74 -2.19 8.42 -4.53
C ALA A 74 -1.56 9.78 -4.85
N ARG A 75 -1.56 10.19 -6.13
CA ARG A 75 -1.05 11.50 -6.55
C ARG A 75 -1.77 12.68 -5.91
N PHE A 76 -3.09 12.57 -5.67
CA PHE A 76 -3.85 13.61 -5.00
C PHE A 76 -3.31 13.88 -3.58
N TRP A 77 -2.98 12.82 -2.85
CA TRP A 77 -2.43 12.89 -1.50
C TRP A 77 -0.96 13.33 -1.51
N THR A 78 -0.11 12.71 -2.34
CA THR A 78 1.33 13.02 -2.37
C THR A 78 1.63 14.43 -2.88
N ALA A 79 0.80 15.00 -3.77
CA ALA A 79 0.91 16.40 -4.17
C ALA A 79 0.69 17.40 -3.01
N ARG A 80 0.03 16.96 -1.93
CA ARG A 80 -0.24 17.75 -0.71
C ARG A 80 0.73 17.48 0.43
N GLY A 81 1.74 16.61 0.23
CA GLY A 81 2.77 16.30 1.22
C GLY A 81 2.57 14.97 1.95
N ALA A 82 1.42 14.32 1.82
CA ALA A 82 1.16 13.06 2.52
C ALA A 82 1.98 11.90 1.94
N ARG A 83 2.42 10.98 2.80
CA ARG A 83 2.94 9.67 2.40
C ARG A 83 1.74 8.75 2.20
N PHE A 84 1.59 8.21 1.00
CA PHE A 84 0.44 7.39 0.64
C PHE A 84 0.82 5.92 0.67
N PHE A 85 -0.03 5.11 1.28
CA PHE A 85 0.06 3.67 1.36
C PHE A 85 -1.27 3.05 0.93
N ALA A 86 -1.21 1.88 0.32
CA ALA A 86 -2.37 1.06 0.02
C ALA A 86 -2.07 -0.39 0.37
N LEU A 87 -3.03 -1.07 0.97
CA LEU A 87 -2.90 -2.46 1.38
C LEU A 87 -3.74 -3.35 0.48
N ASP A 88 -3.09 -4.22 -0.28
CA ASP A 88 -3.73 -5.37 -0.91
C ASP A 88 -3.79 -6.49 0.15
N LEU A 89 -4.99 -6.74 0.67
CA LEU A 89 -5.25 -7.75 1.70
C LEU A 89 -4.90 -9.16 1.23
N ARG A 90 -4.83 -10.12 2.16
CA ARG A 90 -4.64 -11.54 1.82
C ARG A 90 -5.60 -12.00 0.74
N LYS A 91 -5.08 -12.75 -0.24
CA LYS A 91 -5.87 -13.29 -1.37
C LYS A 91 -6.52 -12.22 -2.27
N TYR A 92 -5.95 -11.01 -2.31
CA TYR A 92 -6.35 -9.92 -3.23
C TYR A 92 -5.17 -9.40 -4.03
N GLY A 93 -5.41 -8.91 -5.25
CA GLY A 93 -4.42 -8.18 -6.05
C GLY A 93 -3.05 -8.86 -6.10
N ARG A 94 -2.01 -8.14 -5.65
CA ARG A 94 -0.61 -8.64 -5.58
C ARG A 94 -0.39 -9.74 -4.55
N SER A 95 -1.29 -9.86 -3.59
CA SER A 95 -1.26 -10.83 -2.49
C SER A 95 -1.91 -12.16 -2.85
N LEU A 96 -2.59 -12.27 -4.01
CA LEU A 96 -3.15 -13.53 -4.47
C LEU A 96 -2.04 -14.48 -4.94
N ARG A 97 -2.14 -15.75 -4.58
CA ARG A 97 -1.23 -16.83 -5.00
C ARG A 97 -1.97 -17.86 -5.85
N THR A 98 -1.20 -18.58 -6.67
CA THR A 98 -1.75 -19.65 -7.51
C THR A 98 -2.44 -20.70 -6.66
N GLY A 99 -3.70 -21.00 -6.98
CA GLY A 99 -4.49 -22.02 -6.28
C GLY A 99 -5.38 -21.49 -5.14
N GLN A 100 -5.20 -20.24 -4.71
CA GLN A 100 -6.05 -19.61 -3.70
C GLN A 100 -7.39 -19.16 -4.27
N THR A 101 -8.44 -19.27 -3.46
CA THR A 101 -9.75 -18.70 -3.77
C THR A 101 -9.72 -17.18 -3.49
N PRO A 102 -9.96 -16.32 -4.52
CA PRO A 102 -9.84 -14.86 -4.35
C PRO A 102 -10.75 -14.31 -3.25
N GLY A 103 -10.18 -13.55 -2.33
CA GLY A 103 -10.89 -12.91 -1.22
C GLY A 103 -11.58 -13.86 -0.25
N PHE A 104 -11.27 -15.16 -0.28
CA PHE A 104 -11.90 -16.13 0.60
C PHE A 104 -11.44 -15.95 2.05
N ILE A 105 -12.42 -15.74 2.92
CA ILE A 105 -12.24 -15.67 4.36
C ILE A 105 -13.52 -16.15 5.05
N THR A 106 -13.38 -16.88 6.14
CA THR A 106 -14.51 -17.44 6.91
C THR A 106 -14.74 -16.70 8.23
N ASP A 107 -13.71 -16.04 8.76
CA ASP A 107 -13.75 -15.24 9.98
C ASP A 107 -12.95 -13.95 9.79
N LEU A 108 -13.55 -12.79 10.10
CA LEU A 108 -12.86 -11.51 10.01
C LEU A 108 -11.81 -11.32 11.11
N ALA A 109 -11.90 -12.05 12.22
CA ALA A 109 -10.90 -12.02 13.28
C ALA A 109 -9.51 -12.47 12.80
N THR A 110 -9.44 -13.20 11.69
CA THR A 110 -8.17 -13.56 11.04
C THR A 110 -7.37 -12.33 10.55
N TYR A 111 -8.00 -11.16 10.39
CA TYR A 111 -7.26 -9.92 10.10
C TYR A 111 -6.63 -9.27 11.35
N ASP A 112 -6.99 -9.72 12.56
CA ASP A 112 -6.49 -9.21 13.84
C ASP A 112 -5.27 -9.98 14.35
N GLU A 113 -4.76 -10.96 13.59
CA GLU A 113 -3.58 -11.76 13.96
C GLU A 113 -2.30 -10.90 13.85
N ASP A 114 -1.51 -10.86 14.94
CA ASP A 114 -0.27 -10.07 15.11
C ASP A 114 0.99 -10.72 14.49
#